data_AF-A0A6J8EAX6-F1
#
_entry.id   AF-A0A6J8EAX6-F1
#
_cell.length_a   1.000
_cell.length_b   1.000
_cell.length_c   1.000
_cell.angle_alpha   90.00
_cell.angle_beta   90.00
_cell.angle_gamma   90.00
#
_symmetry.space_group_name_H-M   'P 1'
#
loop_
_entity.id
_entity.type
_entity.pdbx_description
1 polymer ?
#
loop_
_entity_poly.entity_id
_entity_poly.type
_entity_poly.pdbx_seq_one_letter_code
_entity_poly.pdbx_strand_id
1 'polypeptide(L)'
;MCVGCDIPATRKLCGFLGHGATLGCSKCYKTFPGDVGHKCYGGFDVNEWPSRNLLEHRHNMNVVKSARTQTERDRLESQFGIRYSPIWELDYFDPIRMSIVDPMHNLYQGTAKKIIKIWLQLKILLPEQLEEIQERVGSVNAASNIGSIPRKIASSIADQWKNWTNKVLH
;
A
#
# COMPACT_ATOMS: atom_id res chain seq x y z
N MET A 1 -20.07 -0.52 -3.96
CA MET A 1 -19.32 -1.03 -2.78
C MET A 1 -17.84 -1.08 -3.14
N CYS A 2 -16.94 -0.67 -2.26
CA CYS A 2 -15.49 -0.74 -2.50
C CYS A 2 -14.75 -1.08 -1.20
N VAL A 3 -13.58 -1.69 -1.32
CA VAL A 3 -12.68 -2.00 -0.20
C VAL A 3 -11.70 -0.85 -0.08
N GLY A 4 -11.79 -0.11 1.02
CA GLY A 4 -10.84 0.93 1.40
C GLY A 4 -10.15 0.54 2.71
N CYS A 5 -8.95 0.00 2.63
CA CYS A 5 -8.12 -0.35 3.78
C CYS A 5 -6.65 -0.03 3.47
N ASP A 6 -5.77 -0.25 4.44
CA ASP A 6 -4.33 -0.27 4.14
C ASP A 6 -3.99 -1.34 3.09
N ILE A 7 -2.84 -1.19 2.43
CA ILE A 7 -2.44 -2.10 1.34
C ILE A 7 -2.37 -3.57 1.80
N PRO A 8 -1.75 -3.91 2.96
CA PRO A 8 -1.72 -5.29 3.44
C PRO A 8 -3.10 -5.90 3.65
N ALA A 9 -4.04 -5.18 4.28
CA ALA A 9 -5.40 -5.65 4.53
C ALA A 9 -6.19 -5.79 3.22
N THR A 10 -6.11 -4.79 2.34
CA THR A 10 -6.76 -4.82 1.02
C THR A 10 -6.30 -6.02 0.21
N ARG A 11 -4.99 -6.33 0.21
CA ARG A 11 -4.46 -7.50 -0.50
C ARG A 11 -5.02 -8.81 0.06
N LYS A 12 -5.03 -8.98 1.38
CA LYS A 12 -5.60 -10.19 2.01
C LYS A 12 -7.08 -10.34 1.71
N LEU A 13 -7.85 -9.26 1.87
CA LEU A 13 -9.30 -9.28 1.66
C LEU A 13 -9.63 -9.56 0.20
N CYS A 14 -8.98 -8.87 -0.74
CA CYS A 14 -9.26 -8.99 -2.17
C CYS A 14 -8.51 -10.14 -2.86
N GLY A 15 -7.76 -10.96 -2.13
CA GLY A 15 -7.08 -12.13 -2.70
C GLY A 15 -5.88 -11.79 -3.59
N PHE A 16 -5.14 -10.73 -3.27
CA PHE A 16 -3.84 -10.44 -3.90
C PHE A 16 -2.69 -10.89 -2.98
N LEU A 17 -1.56 -11.23 -3.59
CA LEU A 17 -0.38 -11.61 -2.84
C LEU A 17 0.29 -10.42 -2.14
N GLY A 18 1.04 -10.73 -1.07
CA GLY A 18 1.73 -9.75 -0.25
C GLY A 18 2.97 -9.12 -0.89
N HIS A 19 3.70 -8.34 -0.11
CA HIS A 19 4.90 -7.59 -0.53
C HIS A 19 6.05 -8.41 -1.17
N GLY A 20 6.11 -9.73 -0.94
CA GLY A 20 7.11 -10.61 -1.55
C GLY A 20 6.77 -11.09 -2.96
N ALA A 21 5.54 -10.89 -3.42
CA ALA A 21 5.09 -11.40 -4.70
C ALA A 21 5.85 -10.76 -5.88
N THR A 22 6.11 -11.56 -6.90
CA THR A 22 6.58 -11.06 -8.20
C THR A 22 5.50 -10.21 -8.87
N LEU A 23 4.23 -10.62 -8.76
CA LEU A 23 3.07 -9.87 -9.24
C LEU A 23 2.48 -9.03 -8.10
N GLY A 24 3.09 -7.88 -7.83
CA GLY A 24 2.76 -7.02 -6.68
C GLY A 24 1.59 -6.05 -6.89
N CYS A 25 1.11 -5.88 -8.12
CA CYS A 25 0.06 -4.92 -8.47
C CYS A 25 -1.33 -5.59 -8.54
N SER A 26 -2.34 -4.92 -7.99
CA SER A 26 -3.75 -5.33 -8.07
C SER A 26 -4.42 -4.92 -9.39
N LYS A 27 -3.79 -4.03 -10.17
CA LYS A 27 -4.34 -3.47 -11.41
C LYS A 27 -3.71 -4.06 -12.68
N CYS A 28 -2.44 -4.44 -12.62
CA CYS A 28 -1.68 -4.95 -13.78
C CYS A 28 -0.86 -6.20 -13.42
N TYR A 29 -0.31 -6.84 -14.46
CA TYR A 29 0.58 -8.00 -14.37
C TYR A 29 2.07 -7.64 -14.46
N LYS A 30 2.44 -6.37 -14.19
CA LYS A 30 3.85 -5.99 -14.10
C LYS A 30 4.57 -6.84 -13.06
N THR A 31 5.70 -7.42 -13.47
CA THR A 31 6.55 -8.24 -12.61
C THR A 31 7.58 -7.36 -11.90
N PHE A 32 7.80 -7.69 -10.63
CA PHE A 32 8.78 -7.06 -9.74
C PHE A 32 9.72 -8.16 -9.24
N PRO A 33 10.73 -8.53 -10.03
CA PRO A 33 11.67 -9.58 -9.67
C PRO A 33 12.56 -9.16 -8.48
N GLY A 34 13.10 -10.15 -7.78
CA GLY A 34 13.99 -9.97 -6.63
C GLY A 34 13.32 -10.21 -5.27
N ASP A 35 14.15 -10.23 -4.24
CA ASP A 35 13.75 -10.53 -2.87
C ASP A 35 13.08 -9.33 -2.16
N VAL A 36 12.37 -9.62 -1.08
CA VAL A 36 11.78 -8.60 -0.21
C VAL A 36 12.88 -7.62 0.23
N GLY A 37 12.71 -6.34 -0.11
CA GLY A 37 13.69 -5.27 0.19
C GLY A 37 14.64 -4.92 -0.97
N HIS A 38 14.84 -5.83 -1.93
CA HIS A 38 15.70 -5.63 -3.10
C HIS A 38 14.95 -5.63 -4.44
N LYS A 39 13.62 -5.78 -4.41
CA LYS A 39 12.77 -5.67 -5.61
C LYS A 39 12.99 -4.35 -6.34
N CYS A 40 13.18 -4.43 -7.66
CA CYS A 40 13.20 -3.26 -8.53
C CYS A 40 11.77 -2.81 -8.84
N TYR A 41 11.35 -1.69 -8.25
CA TYR A 41 10.03 -1.08 -8.51
C TYR A 41 10.04 -0.05 -9.65
N GLY A 42 11.13 0.01 -10.43
CA GLY A 42 11.27 0.94 -11.55
C GLY A 42 10.53 0.53 -12.83
N GLY A 43 10.80 1.26 -13.92
CA GLY A 43 10.18 1.02 -15.23
C GLY A 43 8.73 1.47 -15.27
N PHE A 44 8.51 2.77 -15.07
CA PHE A 44 7.20 3.42 -15.03
C PHE A 44 6.64 3.75 -16.42
N ASP A 45 6.86 2.89 -17.41
CA ASP A 45 6.15 2.96 -18.68
C ASP A 45 4.80 2.25 -18.55
N VAL A 46 3.77 3.02 -18.21
CA VAL A 46 2.42 2.51 -17.96
C VAL A 46 1.84 1.84 -19.21
N ASN A 47 2.26 2.24 -20.41
CA ASN A 47 1.76 1.67 -21.66
C ASN A 47 2.20 0.21 -21.85
N GLU A 48 3.33 -0.17 -21.24
CA GLU A 48 3.85 -1.54 -21.31
C GLU A 48 3.22 -2.48 -20.28
N TRP A 49 2.37 -1.99 -19.38
CA TRP A 49 1.86 -2.78 -18.26
C TRP A 49 0.60 -3.54 -18.66
N PRO A 50 0.63 -4.88 -18.72
CA PRO A 50 -0.56 -5.64 -19.09
C PRO A 50 -1.62 -5.49 -17.99
N SER A 51 -2.79 -4.98 -18.34
CA SER A 51 -3.90 -4.80 -17.40
C SER A 51 -4.48 -6.14 -16.98
N ARG A 52 -4.93 -6.25 -15.72
CA ARG A 52 -5.69 -7.42 -15.27
C ARG A 52 -7.10 -7.39 -15.85
N ASN A 53 -7.60 -8.54 -16.28
CA ASN A 53 -8.97 -8.71 -16.76
C ASN A 53 -9.82 -9.44 -15.70
N LEU A 54 -11.04 -8.98 -15.43
CA LEU A 54 -11.90 -9.58 -14.40
C LEU A 54 -12.30 -11.03 -14.72
N LEU A 55 -12.62 -11.34 -15.97
CA LEU A 55 -13.01 -12.70 -16.39
C LEU A 55 -11.84 -13.68 -16.24
N GLU A 56 -10.66 -13.28 -16.73
CA GLU A 56 -9.44 -14.06 -16.56
C GLU A 56 -9.10 -14.25 -15.08
N HIS A 57 -9.24 -13.19 -14.28
CA HIS A 57 -8.96 -13.26 -12.85
C HIS A 57 -9.91 -14.24 -12.14
N ARG A 58 -11.22 -14.19 -12.43
CA ARG A 58 -12.20 -15.15 -11.88
C ARG A 58 -11.89 -16.58 -12.31
N HIS A 59 -11.51 -16.78 -13.57
CA HIS A 59 -11.07 -18.09 -14.07
C HIS A 59 -9.86 -18.61 -13.28
N ASN A 60 -8.80 -17.81 -13.18
CA ASN A 60 -7.58 -18.17 -12.46
C ASN A 60 -7.86 -18.44 -10.97
N MET A 61 -8.77 -17.69 -10.35
CA MET A 61 -9.21 -17.92 -8.97
C MET A 61 -9.90 -19.28 -8.80
N ASN A 62 -10.74 -19.69 -9.74
CA ASN A 62 -11.37 -21.01 -9.71
C ASN A 62 -10.34 -22.13 -9.88
N VAL A 63 -9.31 -21.92 -10.70
CA VAL A 63 -8.19 -22.85 -10.86
C VAL A 63 -7.42 -22.98 -9.53
N VAL A 64 -7.08 -21.86 -8.88
CA VAL A 64 -6.41 -21.84 -7.56
C VAL A 64 -7.26 -22.51 -6.48
N LYS A 65 -8.58 -22.25 -6.45
CA LYS A 65 -9.53 -22.85 -5.51
C LYS A 65 -9.61 -24.38 -5.68
N SER A 66 -9.54 -24.86 -6.93
CA SER A 66 -9.65 -26.27 -7.28
C SER A 66 -8.36 -27.07 -7.07
N ALA A 67 -7.25 -26.42 -6.70
CA ALA A 67 -5.98 -27.08 -6.42
C ALA A 67 -6.13 -28.10 -5.27
N ARG A 68 -5.68 -29.34 -5.52
CA ARG A 68 -5.84 -30.47 -4.59
C ARG A 68 -4.75 -30.54 -3.51
N THR A 69 -3.59 -29.91 -3.74
CA THR A 69 -2.45 -29.93 -2.82
C THR A 69 -2.02 -28.51 -2.49
N GLN A 70 -1.40 -28.33 -1.32
CA GLN A 70 -0.88 -27.03 -0.92
C GLN A 70 0.23 -26.56 -1.87
N THR A 71 1.13 -27.45 -2.28
CA THR A 71 2.19 -27.16 -3.24
C THR A 71 1.66 -26.64 -4.57
N GLU A 72 0.60 -27.27 -5.10
CA GLU A 72 -0.01 -26.84 -6.36
C GLU A 72 -0.71 -25.50 -6.19
N ARG A 73 -1.39 -25.29 -5.06
CA ARG A 73 -2.00 -24.00 -4.74
C ARG A 73 -0.95 -22.89 -4.68
N ASP A 74 0.15 -23.09 -3.94
CA ASP A 74 1.22 -22.09 -3.81
C ASP A 74 1.88 -21.76 -5.17
N ARG A 75 2.04 -22.78 -6.02
CA ARG A 75 2.53 -22.62 -7.40
C ARG A 75 1.59 -21.75 -8.24
N LEU A 76 0.28 -22.05 -8.23
CA LEU A 76 -0.73 -21.31 -8.98
C LEU A 76 -0.94 -19.90 -8.44
N GLU A 77 -0.95 -19.74 -7.11
CA GLU A 77 -1.02 -18.43 -6.45
C GLU A 77 0.14 -17.54 -6.91
N SER A 78 1.36 -18.07 -6.91
CA SER A 78 2.56 -17.36 -7.36
C SER A 78 2.53 -17.04 -8.85
N GLN A 79 2.04 -17.97 -9.67
CA GLN A 79 1.92 -17.82 -11.12
C GLN A 79 0.95 -16.70 -11.50
N PHE A 80 -0.22 -16.63 -10.88
CA PHE A 80 -1.26 -15.65 -11.22
C PHE A 80 -1.20 -14.37 -10.37
N GLY A 81 -0.46 -14.41 -9.25
CA GLY A 81 -0.37 -13.30 -8.30
C GLY A 81 -1.64 -13.10 -7.49
N ILE A 82 -2.37 -14.18 -7.20
CA ILE A 82 -3.70 -14.16 -6.56
C ILE A 82 -3.77 -15.22 -5.47
N ARG A 83 -4.73 -15.09 -4.57
CA ARG A 83 -5.03 -16.04 -3.49
C ARG A 83 -6.54 -16.14 -3.31
N TYR A 84 -7.01 -17.33 -2.97
CA TYR A 84 -8.43 -17.52 -2.67
C TYR A 84 -8.92 -16.60 -1.54
N SER A 85 -10.02 -15.88 -1.78
CA SER A 85 -10.76 -15.14 -0.76
C SER A 85 -12.27 -15.27 -1.03
N PRO A 86 -13.12 -15.44 0.00
CA PRO A 86 -14.57 -15.57 -0.17
C PRO A 86 -15.25 -14.37 -0.83
N ILE A 87 -14.66 -13.16 -0.75
CA ILE A 87 -15.23 -11.95 -1.34
C ILE A 87 -15.41 -12.06 -2.87
N TRP A 88 -14.68 -12.97 -3.50
CA TRP A 88 -14.74 -13.25 -4.93
C TRP A 88 -16.02 -13.95 -5.36
N GLU A 89 -16.70 -14.65 -4.46
CA GLU A 89 -17.96 -15.33 -4.76
C GLU A 89 -19.11 -14.33 -4.98
N LEU A 90 -18.88 -13.05 -4.69
CA LEU A 90 -19.81 -11.97 -4.98
C LEU A 90 -19.70 -11.59 -6.47
N ASP A 91 -20.76 -11.85 -7.23
CA ASP A 91 -20.80 -11.58 -8.68
C ASP A 91 -20.58 -10.10 -9.02
N TYR A 92 -21.07 -9.21 -8.17
CA TYR A 92 -20.95 -7.76 -8.36
C TYR A 92 -19.60 -7.18 -7.95
N PHE A 93 -18.75 -7.96 -7.28
CA PHE A 93 -17.48 -7.45 -6.76
C PHE A 93 -16.36 -7.59 -7.80
N ASP A 94 -15.76 -6.46 -8.17
CA ASP A 94 -14.58 -6.41 -9.02
C ASP A 94 -13.38 -5.94 -8.19
N PRO A 95 -12.54 -6.82 -7.63
CA PRO A 95 -11.40 -6.41 -6.82
C PRO A 95 -10.29 -5.74 -7.63
N ILE A 96 -10.25 -5.88 -8.95
CA ILE A 96 -9.31 -5.11 -9.77
C ILE A 96 -9.71 -3.65 -9.71
N ARG A 97 -11.00 -3.30 -9.75
CA ARG A 97 -11.47 -1.90 -9.72
C ARG A 97 -11.82 -1.39 -8.32
N MET A 98 -12.42 -2.24 -7.50
CA MET A 98 -13.02 -1.94 -6.19
C MET A 98 -12.04 -2.13 -5.03
N SER A 99 -10.78 -2.51 -5.27
CA SER A 99 -9.69 -2.37 -4.30
C SER A 99 -9.13 -0.95 -4.38
N ILE A 100 -9.48 -0.12 -3.41
CA ILE A 100 -8.98 1.25 -3.27
C ILE A 100 -7.87 1.24 -2.24
N VAL A 101 -6.72 1.81 -2.60
CA VAL A 101 -5.63 2.04 -1.66
C VAL A 101 -6.05 3.20 -0.77
N ASP A 102 -6.16 2.98 0.54
CA ASP A 102 -6.38 4.06 1.48
C ASP A 102 -5.22 5.08 1.37
N PRO A 103 -5.50 6.30 0.85
CA PRO A 103 -4.46 7.28 0.60
C PRO A 103 -3.82 7.75 1.89
N MET A 104 -4.55 7.80 3.01
CA MET A 104 -4.05 8.37 4.25
C MET A 104 -2.89 7.53 4.79
N HIS A 105 -3.08 6.22 4.92
CA HIS A 105 -2.03 5.33 5.42
C HIS A 105 -0.85 5.24 4.44
N ASN A 106 -1.12 5.14 3.13
CA ASN A 106 -0.06 5.08 2.14
C ASN A 106 0.78 6.37 2.08
N LEU A 107 0.11 7.52 2.06
CA LEU A 107 0.74 8.83 1.94
C LEU A 107 1.59 9.14 3.16
N TYR A 108 1.02 9.02 4.37
CA TYR A 108 1.72 9.40 5.60
C TYR A 108 2.74 8.35 6.06
N GLN A 109 2.39 7.05 6.03
CA GLN A 109 3.30 6.00 6.52
C GLN A 109 4.28 5.49 5.46
N GLY A 110 3.91 5.56 4.18
CA GLY A 110 4.76 5.16 3.07
C GLY A 110 5.55 6.34 2.51
N THR A 111 4.87 7.21 1.76
CA THR A 111 5.50 8.21 0.90
C THR A 111 6.23 9.30 1.68
N ALA A 112 5.56 9.96 2.63
CA ALA A 112 6.15 11.05 3.41
C ALA A 112 7.40 10.57 4.18
N LYS A 113 7.31 9.41 4.84
CA LYS A 113 8.45 8.81 5.55
C LYS A 113 9.62 8.50 4.62
N LYS A 114 9.36 8.00 3.42
CA LYS A 114 10.40 7.67 2.44
C LYS A 114 11.06 8.93 1.87
N ILE A 115 10.28 9.96 1.54
CA ILE A 115 10.77 11.25 1.04
C ILE A 115 11.71 11.88 2.06
N ILE A 116 11.32 11.94 3.33
CA ILE A 116 12.16 12.56 4.37
C ILE A 116 13.47 11.78 4.56
N LYS A 117 13.43 10.44 4.52
CA LYS A 117 14.65 9.62 4.51
C LYS A 117 15.55 9.95 3.32
N ILE A 118 14.98 10.11 2.12
CA ILE A 118 15.75 10.47 0.91
C ILE A 118 16.35 11.87 1.07
N TRP A 119 15.60 12.84 1.57
CA TRP A 119 16.10 14.21 1.78
C TRP A 119 17.25 14.27 2.79
N LEU A 120 17.17 13.48 3.87
CA LEU A 120 18.29 13.32 4.82
C LEU A 120 19.51 12.67 4.16
N GLN A 121 19.32 11.60 3.38
CA GLN A 121 20.41 10.91 2.66
C GLN A 121 21.09 11.81 1.63
N LEU A 122 20.31 12.63 0.92
CA LEU A 122 20.80 13.58 -0.07
C LEU A 122 21.30 14.90 0.55
N LYS A 123 21.24 15.04 1.89
CA LYS A 123 21.57 16.28 2.62
C LYS A 123 20.80 17.51 2.13
N ILE A 124 19.60 17.30 1.56
CA ILE A 124 18.63 18.36 1.24
C ILE A 124 18.03 18.90 2.55
N LEU A 125 17.84 17.99 3.51
CA LEU A 125 17.43 18.30 4.87
C LEU A 125 18.50 17.75 5.82
N LEU A 126 18.86 18.54 6.83
CA LEU A 126 19.78 18.13 7.89
C LEU A 126 19.00 17.74 9.16
N PRO A 127 19.53 16.86 10.02
CA PRO A 127 18.89 16.49 11.28
C PRO A 127 18.55 17.70 12.17
N GLU A 128 19.41 18.72 12.20
CA GLU A 128 19.20 19.94 12.99
C GLU A 128 18.00 20.75 12.48
N GLN A 129 17.77 20.73 11.15
CA GLN A 129 16.62 21.39 10.54
C GLN A 129 15.30 20.66 10.86
N LEU A 130 15.34 19.35 11.19
CA LEU A 130 14.16 18.64 11.67
C LEU A 130 13.74 19.10 13.06
N GLU A 131 14.69 19.45 13.92
CA GLU A 131 14.42 20.03 15.25
C GLU A 131 13.78 21.40 15.11
N GLU A 132 14.32 22.25 14.22
CA GLU A 132 13.73 23.56 13.91
C GLU A 132 12.31 23.44 13.35
N ILE A 133 12.07 22.50 12.43
CA ILE A 133 10.72 22.21 11.92
C ILE A 133 9.80 21.78 13.07
N GLN A 134 10.28 20.96 13.99
CA GLN A 134 9.49 20.51 15.14
C GLN A 134 9.12 21.66 16.08
N GLU A 135 10.04 22.59 16.35
CA GLU A 135 9.76 23.79 17.14
C GLU A 135 8.73 24.68 16.46
N ARG A 136 8.89 24.94 15.15
CA ARG A 136 7.95 25.73 14.35
C ARG A 136 6.56 25.09 14.32
N VAL A 137 6.46 23.78 14.19
CA VAL A 137 5.18 23.08 14.22
C VAL A 137 4.57 23.09 15.63
N GLY A 138 5.40 22.99 16.67
CA GLY A 138 4.98 23.11 18.06
C GLY A 138 4.46 24.50 18.45
N SER A 139 4.91 25.56 17.77
CA SER A 139 4.42 26.93 17.99
C SER A 139 3.14 27.26 17.24
N VAL A 140 2.72 26.43 16.28
CA VAL A 140 1.42 26.57 15.61
C VAL A 140 0.32 26.25 16.62
N ASN A 141 -0.50 27.26 16.91
CA ASN A 141 -1.67 27.09 17.76
C ASN A 141 -2.81 26.52 16.90
N ALA A 142 -2.95 25.20 16.88
CA ALA A 142 -4.12 24.58 16.27
C ALA A 142 -5.38 24.98 17.03
N ALA A 143 -6.40 25.42 16.29
CA ALA A 143 -7.73 25.62 16.84
C ALA A 143 -8.22 24.33 17.50
N SER A 144 -9.00 24.44 18.58
CA SER A 144 -9.42 23.31 19.42
C SER A 144 -10.18 22.22 18.65
N ASN A 145 -10.78 22.56 17.50
CA ASN A 145 -11.50 21.66 16.59
C ASN A 145 -10.59 20.85 15.65
N ILE A 146 -9.31 21.18 15.52
CA ILE A 146 -8.34 20.54 14.60
C ILE A 146 -7.51 19.45 15.32
N GLY A 147 -7.74 19.23 16.62
CA GLY A 147 -6.99 18.26 17.40
C GLY A 147 -5.52 18.65 17.61
N SER A 148 -4.82 17.86 18.44
CA SER A 148 -3.45 18.16 18.86
C SER A 148 -2.45 17.95 17.71
N ILE A 149 -1.71 19.00 17.35
CA ILE A 149 -0.59 18.90 16.41
C ILE A 149 0.49 17.99 17.00
N PRO A 150 1.10 17.11 16.19
CA PRO A 150 2.11 16.18 16.70
C PRO A 150 3.44 16.88 17.01
N ARG A 151 4.00 16.58 18.18
CA ARG A 151 5.18 17.27 18.74
C ARG A 151 6.51 16.55 18.59
N LYS A 152 6.54 15.33 18.03
CA LYS A 152 7.77 14.54 17.77
C LYS A 152 7.86 14.15 16.30
N ILE A 153 8.11 15.16 15.47
CA ILE A 153 8.36 14.99 14.04
C ILE A 153 9.73 14.33 13.87
N ALA A 154 10.77 14.76 14.58
CA ALA A 154 12.13 14.24 14.40
C ALA A 154 12.26 12.71 14.60
N SER A 155 11.43 12.10 15.47
CA SER A 155 11.55 10.68 15.81
C SER A 155 10.49 9.75 15.21
N SER A 156 9.28 10.23 14.90
CA SER A 156 8.26 9.41 14.21
C SER A 156 7.26 10.23 13.39
N ILE A 157 7.74 10.76 12.27
CA ILE A 157 6.95 11.56 11.31
C ILE A 157 5.67 10.83 10.87
N ALA A 158 5.78 9.58 10.44
CA ALA A 158 4.64 8.83 9.90
C ALA A 158 3.49 8.60 10.91
N ASP A 159 3.81 8.15 12.12
CA ASP A 159 2.79 7.75 13.10
C ASP A 159 2.11 8.96 13.73
N GLN A 160 2.85 10.06 13.83
CA GLN A 160 2.37 11.32 14.37
C GLN A 160 1.42 12.05 13.40
N TRP A 161 1.75 12.09 12.11
CA TRP A 161 0.86 12.67 11.10
C TRP A 161 -0.44 11.87 10.96
N LYS A 162 -0.38 10.53 11.05
CA LYS A 162 -1.58 9.67 11.12
C LYS A 162 -2.50 10.04 12.30
N ASN A 163 -1.93 10.32 13.47
CA ASN A 163 -2.73 10.69 14.65
C ASN A 163 -3.38 12.07 14.54
N TRP A 164 -2.77 12.98 13.77
CA TRP A 164 -3.34 14.30 13.51
C TRP A 164 -4.51 14.22 12.52
N THR A 165 -4.33 13.56 11.38
CA THR A 165 -5.40 13.49 10.36
C THR A 165 -6.62 12.71 10.80
N ASN A 166 -6.45 11.64 11.59
CA ASN A 166 -7.57 10.89 12.15
C ASN A 166 -8.39 11.71 13.18
N LYS A 167 -7.81 12.73 13.81
CA LYS A 167 -8.52 13.60 14.76
C LYS A 167 -9.24 14.77 14.09
N VAL A 168 -8.84 15.14 12.87
CA VAL A 168 -9.44 16.26 12.10
C VAL A 168 -10.65 15.81 11.28
N LEU A 169 -10.80 14.51 11.02
CA LEU A 169 -11.85 13.92 10.18
C LEU A 169 -13.09 13.43 10.96
N HIS A 170 -13.21 13.79 12.24
CA HIS A 170 -14.38 13.51 13.08
C HIS A 170 -15.01 14.80 13.61
#